data_AF-A0AAW0D2W2-F1
#
_entry.id   AF-A0AAW0D2W2-F1
#
_cell.length_a   1.000
_cell.length_b   1.000
_cell.length_c   1.000
_cell.angle_alpha   90.00
_cell.angle_beta   90.00
_cell.angle_gamma   90.00
#
_symmetry.space_group_name_H-M   'P 1'
#
loop_
_entity.id
_entity.type
_entity.pdbx_description
1 polymer ?
#
loop_
_entity_poly.entity_id
_entity_poly.type
_entity_poly.pdbx_seq_one_letter_code
_entity_poly.pdbx_strand_id
1 'polypeptide(L)'
;MFKYNNFIRTLVCTFVACSSLPQLDVQSPLIPKGLNVIVGFRTVTKDQADEYNKAGTPTLSQQSLGIQLGNGVYTSPKAGDWVRGPDDWFCVIFADSDKFNSAAKAWIAAKTSTGTKIWWNENEISAYIKSLGISDPSKTLRFAPMMGTTSTFRC
;
A
#
# COMPACT_ATOMS: atom_id res chain seq x y z
N MET A 1 18.35 -19.53 7.94
CA MET A 1 19.00 -18.45 7.16
C MET A 1 18.20 -18.29 5.86
N PHE A 2 17.13 -17.48 5.87
CA PHE A 2 16.26 -17.35 4.70
C PHE A 2 16.83 -16.32 3.74
N LYS A 3 17.33 -16.81 2.60
CA LYS A 3 17.69 -15.98 1.45
C LYS A 3 16.41 -15.37 0.89
N TYR A 4 16.28 -14.05 1.02
CA TYR A 4 15.21 -13.29 0.37
C TYR A 4 15.51 -13.26 -1.13
N ASN A 5 14.80 -14.10 -1.90
CA ASN A 5 14.84 -14.01 -3.36
C ASN A 5 14.24 -12.66 -3.78
N ASN A 6 15.07 -11.86 -4.44
CA ASN A 6 14.69 -10.64 -5.15
C ASN A 6 13.61 -10.97 -6.19
N PHE A 7 12.34 -10.91 -5.77
CA PHE A 7 11.21 -11.00 -6.68
C PHE A 7 10.99 -9.60 -7.24
N ILE A 8 11.42 -9.39 -8.48
CA ILE A 8 11.09 -8.19 -9.28
C ILE A 8 9.57 -8.23 -9.49
N ARG A 9 8.84 -7.68 -8.51
CA ARG A 9 7.41 -7.44 -8.60
C ARG A 9 7.22 -6.31 -9.58
N THR A 10 6.34 -6.47 -10.56
CA THR A 10 5.86 -5.39 -11.42
C THR A 10 5.39 -4.26 -10.52
N LEU A 11 6.26 -3.27 -10.32
CA LEU A 11 6.06 -2.23 -9.35
C LEU A 11 5.11 -1.22 -9.96
N VAL A 12 3.87 -1.27 -9.48
CA VAL A 12 2.85 -0.28 -9.80
C VAL A 12 3.16 1.03 -9.07
N CYS A 13 3.73 0.95 -7.86
CA CYS A 13 4.15 2.11 -7.06
C CYS A 13 5.63 2.41 -7.35
N THR A 14 5.90 3.40 -8.20
CA THR A 14 7.24 3.61 -8.77
C THR A 14 7.95 4.86 -8.25
N PHE A 15 7.30 5.66 -7.40
CA PHE A 15 7.96 6.80 -6.74
C PHE A 15 7.41 7.03 -5.35
N VAL A 16 8.31 7.30 -4.40
CA VAL A 16 7.98 7.72 -3.04
C VAL A 16 8.70 9.03 -2.76
N ALA A 17 7.98 10.00 -2.21
CA ALA A 17 8.56 11.24 -1.69
C ALA A 17 8.24 11.34 -0.21
N CYS A 18 9.27 11.24 0.64
CA CYS A 18 9.13 11.39 2.09
C CYS A 18 9.71 12.72 2.59
N SER A 19 9.04 13.38 3.53
CA SER A 19 9.52 14.62 4.16
C SER A 19 9.19 14.68 5.65
N SER A 20 9.94 15.48 6.41
CA SER A 20 9.77 15.70 7.86
C SER A 20 8.82 16.84 8.22
N LEU A 21 8.27 17.56 7.24
CA LEU A 21 7.43 18.74 7.48
C LEU A 21 5.97 18.34 7.78
N PRO A 22 5.26 19.10 8.64
CA PRO A 22 3.83 18.91 8.82
C PRO A 22 3.13 19.19 7.49
N GLN A 23 2.28 18.24 7.07
CA GLN A 23 1.36 18.26 5.93
C GLN A 23 1.47 19.51 5.04
N LEU A 24 2.09 19.36 3.87
CA LEU A 24 1.88 20.31 2.78
C LEU A 24 0.36 20.42 2.58
N ASP A 25 -0.19 21.61 2.80
CA ASP A 25 -1.49 21.99 2.27
C ASP A 25 -1.48 21.59 0.79
N VAL A 26 -2.36 20.66 0.41
CA VAL A 26 -2.45 20.15 -0.97
C VAL A 26 -3.12 21.23 -1.83
N GLN A 27 -2.50 22.41 -1.94
CA GLN A 27 -2.70 23.29 -3.07
C GLN A 27 -1.82 22.73 -4.19
N SER A 28 -2.44 21.81 -4.94
CA SER A 28 -2.02 21.21 -6.20
C SER A 28 -0.64 21.64 -6.72
N PRO A 29 0.40 20.81 -6.59
CA PRO A 29 1.56 20.96 -7.43
C PRO A 29 1.20 20.42 -8.81
N LEU A 30 1.25 21.32 -9.79
CA LEU A 30 1.08 21.13 -11.23
C LEU A 30 1.55 19.73 -11.66
N ILE A 31 0.60 18.86 -12.02
CA ILE A 31 0.89 17.50 -12.51
C ILE A 31 1.38 17.63 -13.96
N PRO A 32 2.68 17.45 -14.27
CA PRO A 32 3.16 17.52 -15.64
C PRO A 32 2.74 16.24 -16.36
N LYS A 33 2.27 16.37 -17.61
CA LYS A 33 1.73 15.25 -18.39
C LYS A 33 2.80 14.17 -18.64
N GLY A 34 2.59 13.01 -18.00
CA GLY A 34 3.45 11.83 -17.96
C GLY A 34 2.95 10.72 -17.03
N LEU A 35 1.71 10.72 -16.51
CA LEU A 35 1.29 11.45 -15.30
C LEU A 35 1.41 10.48 -14.10
N ASN A 36 2.30 10.75 -13.15
CA ASN A 36 2.29 9.99 -11.89
C ASN A 36 1.04 10.38 -11.06
N VAL A 37 0.28 9.41 -10.57
CA VAL A 37 -0.89 9.61 -9.69
C VAL A 37 -0.53 9.30 -8.25
N ILE A 38 -1.13 10.02 -7.30
CA ILE A 38 -1.02 9.69 -5.88
C ILE A 38 -1.87 8.45 -5.62
N VAL A 39 -1.27 7.40 -5.06
CA VAL A 39 -1.95 6.13 -4.74
C VAL A 39 -2.09 5.89 -3.25
N GLY A 40 -1.45 6.72 -2.42
CA GLY A 40 -1.67 6.73 -0.98
C GLY A 40 -0.55 7.43 -0.23
N PHE A 41 -0.72 7.48 1.08
CA PHE A 41 0.19 8.11 2.02
C PHE A 41 0.64 7.13 3.09
N ARG A 42 1.85 7.27 3.62
CA ARG A 42 2.30 6.45 4.74
C ARG A 42 3.18 7.26 5.68
N THR A 43 2.96 7.10 6.98
CA THR A 43 3.87 7.59 8.02
C THR A 43 4.83 6.48 8.39
N VAL A 44 6.13 6.76 8.39
CA VAL A 44 7.19 5.78 8.69
C VAL A 44 8.34 6.45 9.44
N THR A 45 9.21 5.66 10.07
CA THR A 45 10.46 6.17 10.65
C THR A 45 11.38 6.73 9.56
N LYS A 46 12.32 7.59 9.96
CA LYS A 46 13.32 8.14 9.03
C LYS A 46 14.08 7.05 8.26
N ASP A 47 14.53 5.99 8.95
CA ASP A 47 15.28 4.90 8.32
C ASP A 47 14.45 4.21 7.23
N GLN A 48 13.16 3.96 7.50
CA GLN A 48 12.27 3.36 6.52
C GLN A 48 11.97 4.30 5.34
N ALA A 49 11.87 5.61 5.58
CA ALA A 49 11.72 6.60 4.52
C ALA A 49 12.95 6.66 3.61
N ASP A 50 14.16 6.59 4.18
CA ASP A 50 15.41 6.56 3.41
C ASP A 50 15.50 5.28 2.57
N GLU A 51 15.04 4.15 3.08
CA GLU A 51 14.90 2.91 2.30
C GLU A 51 13.92 3.06 1.12
N TYR A 52 12.77 3.70 1.32
CA TYR A 52 11.78 3.94 0.26
C TYR A 52 12.33 4.84 -0.83
N ASN A 53 12.97 5.95 -0.44
CA ASN A 53 13.59 6.89 -1.36
C ASN A 53 14.71 6.24 -2.17
N LYS A 54 15.55 5.42 -1.53
CA LYS A 54 16.64 4.69 -2.19
C LYS A 54 16.11 3.62 -3.16
N ALA A 55 15.04 2.92 -2.79
CA ALA A 55 14.45 1.89 -3.63
C ALA A 55 13.57 2.47 -4.76
N GLY A 56 13.08 3.71 -4.62
CA GLY A 56 12.07 4.31 -5.49
C GLY A 56 10.68 3.69 -5.32
N THR A 57 10.47 2.87 -4.29
CA THR A 57 9.21 2.16 -4.04
C THR A 57 9.03 1.90 -2.56
N PRO A 58 7.80 1.78 -2.05
CA PRO A 58 7.60 1.20 -0.73
C PRO A 58 8.18 -0.21 -0.66
N THR A 59 9.00 -0.44 0.36
CA THR A 59 9.57 -1.74 0.72
C THR A 59 9.00 -2.21 2.06
N LEU A 60 9.13 -3.50 2.35
CA LEU A 60 8.84 -4.04 3.66
C LEU A 60 10.16 -4.46 4.30
N SER A 61 10.78 -3.59 5.10
CA SER A 61 11.94 -4.01 5.90
C SER A 61 11.54 -4.63 7.23
N GLN A 62 10.33 -4.36 7.71
CA GLN A 62 9.76 -4.99 8.91
C GLN A 62 8.35 -5.53 8.63
N GLN A 63 8.04 -6.68 9.24
CA GLN A 63 6.72 -7.29 9.13
C GLN A 63 5.69 -6.36 9.81
N SER A 64 4.70 -5.91 9.06
CA SER A 64 3.61 -5.11 9.64
C SER A 64 2.84 -5.96 10.65
N LEU A 65 2.74 -5.51 11.90
CA LEU A 65 1.88 -6.17 12.88
C LEU A 65 0.41 -6.01 12.46
N GLY A 66 -0.39 -7.08 12.53
CA GLY A 66 -1.82 -7.03 12.17
C GLY A 66 -2.13 -7.01 10.67
N ILE A 67 -1.50 -7.89 9.87
CA ILE A 67 -1.70 -8.04 8.41
C ILE A 67 -3.12 -8.46 7.99
N GLN A 68 -4.09 -7.53 8.08
CA GLN A 68 -5.49 -7.79 7.73
C GLN A 68 -5.67 -8.22 6.27
N LEU A 69 -4.92 -7.63 5.34
CA LEU A 69 -4.96 -7.89 3.90
C LEU A 69 -3.73 -8.64 3.39
N GLY A 70 -2.98 -9.26 4.30
CA GLY A 70 -1.75 -9.98 3.97
C GLY A 70 -0.49 -9.11 3.93
N ASN A 71 0.62 -9.71 3.50
CA ASN A 71 1.95 -9.11 3.54
C ASN A 71 2.14 -8.05 2.44
N GLY A 72 2.09 -6.77 2.76
CA GLY A 72 2.37 -5.67 1.83
C GLY A 72 2.55 -4.36 2.55
N VAL A 73 2.89 -3.30 1.82
CA VAL A 73 2.95 -1.95 2.41
C VAL A 73 1.52 -1.42 2.50
N TYR A 74 1.09 -1.08 3.71
CA TYR A 74 -0.19 -0.45 3.95
C TYR A 74 -0.03 1.07 3.82
N THR A 75 -0.97 1.72 3.16
CA THR A 75 -1.01 3.15 2.86
C THR A 75 -2.38 3.71 3.25
N SER A 76 -2.52 5.02 3.36
CA SER A 76 -3.75 5.68 3.78
C SER A 76 -4.25 6.63 2.69
N PRO A 77 -5.57 6.90 2.63
CA PRO A 77 -6.14 7.86 1.70
C PRO A 77 -5.73 9.28 2.01
N LYS A 78 -5.44 9.62 3.27
CA LYS A 78 -5.05 10.97 3.66
C LYS A 78 -3.73 10.98 4.39
N ALA A 79 -3.09 12.14 4.26
CA ALA A 79 -1.90 12.43 5.01
C ALA A 79 -2.17 12.37 6.52
N GLY A 80 -1.37 11.63 7.28
CA GLY A 80 -1.47 11.63 8.75
C GLY A 80 -2.56 10.74 9.36
N ASP A 81 -3.24 9.90 8.59
CA ASP A 81 -4.21 8.91 9.12
C ASP A 81 -3.54 7.81 9.97
N TRP A 82 -2.21 7.71 9.94
CA TRP A 82 -1.43 6.77 10.74
C TRP A 82 -0.93 7.40 12.04
N VAL A 83 -0.97 6.62 13.13
CA VAL A 83 -0.40 7.00 14.43
C VAL A 83 1.07 7.40 14.24
N ARG A 84 1.44 8.50 14.87
CA ARG A 84 2.71 9.20 14.65
C ARG A 84 3.55 9.21 15.93
N GLY A 85 4.84 8.92 15.78
CA GLY A 85 5.92 9.32 16.69
C GLY A 85 6.48 10.72 16.36
N PRO A 86 7.16 11.36 17.31
CA PRO A 86 7.67 12.73 17.16
C PRO A 86 8.55 12.91 15.90
N ASP A 87 9.37 11.89 15.59
CA ASP A 87 10.38 11.91 14.52
C ASP A 87 9.96 11.18 13.24
N ASP A 88 8.70 10.79 13.12
CA ASP A 88 8.24 10.08 11.93
C ASP A 88 8.11 11.01 10.72
N TRP A 89 8.38 10.43 9.55
CA TRP A 89 8.35 11.07 8.25
C TRP A 89 7.06 10.76 7.52
N PHE A 90 6.65 11.71 6.69
CA PHE A 90 5.46 11.63 5.87
C PHE A 90 5.81 11.30 4.42
N CYS A 91 5.36 10.15 3.93
CA CYS A 91 5.59 9.69 2.57
C CYS A 91 4.33 9.79 1.71
N VAL A 92 4.45 10.45 0.57
CA VAL A 92 3.49 10.39 -0.54
C VAL A 92 3.96 9.32 -1.52
N ILE A 93 3.06 8.40 -1.87
CA ILE A 93 3.35 7.30 -2.78
C ILE A 93 2.67 7.59 -4.10
N PHE A 94 3.47 7.54 -5.15
CA PHE A 94 3.05 7.79 -6.52
C PHE A 94 3.20 6.52 -7.36
N ALA A 95 2.36 6.43 -8.37
CA ALA A 95 2.38 5.39 -9.38
C ALA A 95 2.27 6.00 -10.77
N ASP A 96 2.89 5.36 -11.76
CA ASP A 96 2.55 5.60 -13.16
C ASP A 96 1.05 5.35 -13.37
N SER A 97 0.34 6.32 -13.97
CA SER A 97 -1.12 6.23 -14.11
C SER A 97 -1.58 5.01 -14.89
N ASP A 98 -0.86 4.63 -15.93
CA ASP A 98 -1.28 3.57 -16.84
C ASP A 98 -1.04 2.20 -16.20
N LYS A 99 0.09 2.05 -15.50
CA LYS A 99 0.36 0.86 -14.67
C LYS A 99 -0.62 0.76 -13.52
N PHE A 100 -0.93 1.89 -12.86
CA PHE A 100 -1.92 1.89 -11.78
C PHE A 100 -3.29 1.50 -12.29
N ASN A 101 -3.75 2.06 -13.41
CA ASN A 101 -5.05 1.78 -13.98
C ASN A 101 -5.17 0.33 -14.47
N SER A 102 -4.13 -0.19 -15.12
CA SER A 102 -4.10 -1.58 -15.64
C SER A 102 -3.92 -2.65 -14.56
N ALA A 103 -3.37 -2.30 -13.39
CA ALA A 103 -3.22 -3.24 -12.29
C ALA A 103 -4.59 -3.76 -11.79
N ALA A 104 -4.66 -5.06 -11.49
CA ALA A 104 -5.83 -5.67 -10.87
C ALA A 104 -6.08 -5.05 -9.49
N LYS A 105 -7.34 -4.77 -9.18
CA LYS A 105 -7.78 -4.15 -7.92
C LYS A 105 -8.91 -4.98 -7.34
N ALA A 106 -8.86 -5.24 -6.04
CA ALA A 106 -9.91 -5.98 -5.34
C ALA A 106 -10.24 -5.34 -4.00
N TRP A 107 -11.54 -5.08 -3.79
CA TRP A 107 -12.08 -4.75 -2.48
C TRP A 107 -12.31 -6.04 -1.70
N ILE A 108 -11.58 -6.25 -0.61
CA ILE A 108 -11.58 -7.50 0.15
C ILE A 108 -12.62 -7.41 1.25
N ALA A 109 -13.70 -8.18 1.12
CA ALA A 109 -14.72 -8.30 2.16
C ALA A 109 -14.14 -8.93 3.44
N ALA A 110 -14.69 -8.57 4.60
CA ALA A 110 -14.29 -9.18 5.88
C ALA A 110 -14.69 -10.66 5.98
N LYS A 111 -15.81 -11.01 5.34
CA LYS A 111 -16.40 -12.35 5.32
C LYS A 111 -17.00 -12.66 3.95
N THR A 112 -17.13 -13.95 3.63
CA THR A 112 -17.92 -14.43 2.49
C THR A 112 -19.42 -14.27 2.74
N SER A 113 -20.25 -14.50 1.71
CA SER A 113 -21.72 -14.58 1.85
C SER A 113 -22.18 -15.68 2.82
N THR A 114 -21.38 -16.73 3.00
CA THR A 114 -21.62 -17.83 3.94
C THR A 114 -21.10 -17.54 5.36
N GLY A 115 -20.52 -16.37 5.59
CA GLY A 115 -20.02 -15.94 6.91
C GLY A 115 -18.58 -16.37 7.22
N THR A 116 -17.87 -17.04 6.29
CA THR A 116 -16.46 -17.41 6.45
C THR A 116 -15.60 -16.16 6.53
N LYS A 117 -14.74 -16.06 7.55
CA LYS A 117 -13.83 -14.94 7.75
C LYS A 117 -12.71 -14.95 6.70
N ILE A 118 -12.52 -13.84 6.00
CA ILE A 118 -11.53 -13.70 4.91
C ILE A 118 -10.26 -12.99 5.40
N TRP A 119 -10.41 -11.86 6.08
CA TRP A 119 -9.27 -11.07 6.55
C TRP A 119 -8.33 -11.86 7.46
N TRP A 120 -7.06 -11.42 7.54
CA TRP A 120 -5.96 -12.04 8.29
C TRP A 120 -5.60 -13.47 7.85
N ASN A 121 -6.19 -13.98 6.77
CA ASN A 121 -5.89 -15.27 6.20
C ASN A 121 -5.55 -15.13 4.71
N GLU A 122 -4.25 -15.19 4.38
CA GLU A 122 -3.76 -15.00 3.01
C GLU A 122 -4.38 -15.99 2.01
N ASN A 123 -4.69 -17.22 2.45
CA ASN A 123 -5.31 -18.23 1.59
C ASN A 123 -6.76 -17.86 1.27
N GLU A 124 -7.53 -17.40 2.25
CA GLU A 124 -8.91 -16.95 2.05
C GLU A 124 -8.97 -15.67 1.22
N ILE A 125 -8.05 -14.73 1.45
CA ILE A 125 -7.91 -13.52 0.62
C ILE A 125 -7.62 -13.91 -0.83
N SER A 126 -6.69 -14.84 -1.05
CA SER A 126 -6.32 -15.29 -2.39
C SER A 126 -7.45 -16.03 -3.08
N ALA A 127 -8.17 -16.89 -2.37
CA ALA A 127 -9.35 -17.60 -2.88
C ALA A 127 -10.46 -16.61 -3.26
N TYR A 128 -10.71 -15.62 -2.40
CA TYR A 128 -11.68 -14.56 -2.67
C TYR A 128 -11.30 -13.74 -3.91
N ILE A 129 -10.06 -13.30 -4.05
CA ILE A 129 -9.60 -12.56 -5.24
C ILE A 129 -9.79 -13.41 -6.52
N LYS A 130 -9.48 -14.71 -6.47
CA LYS A 130 -9.74 -15.62 -7.58
C LYS A 130 -11.22 -15.75 -7.91
N SER A 131 -12.10 -15.77 -6.90
CA SER A 131 -13.55 -15.79 -7.14
C SER A 131 -14.10 -14.54 -7.82
N LEU A 132 -13.35 -13.42 -7.77
CA LEU A 132 -13.66 -12.20 -8.53
C LEU A 132 -13.19 -12.26 -9.99
N GLY A 133 -12.63 -13.40 -10.44
CA GLY A 133 -12.11 -13.56 -11.79
C GLY A 133 -10.68 -13.06 -11.99
N ILE A 134 -9.97 -12.70 -10.92
CA ILE A 134 -8.59 -12.22 -10.98
C ILE A 134 -7.63 -13.42 -10.86
N SER A 135 -6.82 -13.66 -11.88
CA SER A 135 -5.98 -14.87 -12.00
C SER A 135 -4.79 -14.91 -11.02
N ASP A 136 -4.20 -13.76 -10.70
CA ASP A 136 -3.02 -13.65 -9.84
C ASP A 136 -3.26 -12.72 -8.61
N PRO A 137 -3.67 -13.29 -7.47
CA PRO A 137 -3.87 -12.54 -6.22
C PRO A 137 -2.61 -11.84 -5.68
N SER A 138 -1.42 -12.26 -6.11
CA SER A 138 -0.15 -11.66 -5.64
C SER A 138 0.18 -10.34 -6.34
N LYS A 139 -0.40 -10.11 -7.53
CA LYS A 139 -0.28 -8.88 -8.33
C LYS A 139 -1.51 -7.97 -8.23
N THR A 140 -2.36 -8.20 -7.23
CA THR A 140 -3.60 -7.47 -7.03
C THR A 140 -3.43 -6.43 -5.93
N LEU A 141 -3.78 -5.18 -6.22
CA LEU A 141 -3.92 -4.12 -5.21
C LEU A 141 -5.15 -4.43 -4.35
N ARG A 142 -4.98 -4.43 -3.02
CA ARG A 142 -6.01 -4.89 -2.07
C ARG A 142 -6.51 -3.71 -1.24
N PHE A 143 -7.83 -3.59 -1.15
CA PHE A 143 -8.51 -2.48 -0.50
C PHE A 143 -9.50 -3.02 0.53
N ALA A 144 -9.54 -2.46 1.74
CA ALA A 144 -10.56 -2.76 2.75
C ALA A 144 -10.57 -1.64 3.82
N PRO A 145 -11.65 -1.48 4.59
CA PRO A 145 -11.56 -0.71 5.82
C PRO A 145 -10.64 -1.46 6.80
N MET A 146 -9.74 -0.74 7.49
CA MET A 146 -8.95 -1.37 8.54
C MET A 146 -9.74 -1.41 9.83
N MET A 147 -9.73 -2.57 10.47
CA MET A 147 -10.33 -2.71 11.78
C MET A 147 -9.53 -1.87 12.79
N GLY A 148 -10.18 -0.84 13.36
CA GLY A 148 -9.59 0.05 14.37
C GLY A 148 -9.11 1.41 13.85
N THR A 149 -9.17 1.69 12.55
CA THR A 149 -8.82 3.01 11.97
C THR A 149 -9.70 3.37 10.77
N THR A 150 -9.72 4.64 10.34
CA THR A 150 -10.42 5.08 9.13
C THR A 150 -9.57 4.76 7.89
N SER A 151 -9.97 3.74 7.13
CA SER A 151 -9.55 3.37 5.76
C SER A 151 -8.04 3.30 5.48
N THR A 152 -7.54 2.11 5.13
CA THR A 152 -6.12 1.93 4.74
C THR A 152 -6.06 0.98 3.55
N PHE A 153 -5.20 1.28 2.58
CA PHE A 153 -4.98 0.52 1.37
C PHE A 153 -3.72 -0.33 1.50
N ARG A 154 -3.56 -1.35 0.66
CA ARG A 154 -2.32 -2.13 0.56
C ARG A 154 -1.81 -2.07 -0.88
N CYS A 155 -0.63 -1.50 -1.04
CA CYS A 155 0.18 -1.51 -2.26
C CYS A 155 0.95 -2.83 -2.37
#